data_AF-A0A855IMM4-F1
#
_entry.id   AF-A0A855IMM4-F1
#
_cell.length_a   1.000
_cell.length_b   1.000
_cell.length_c   1.000
_cell.angle_alpha   90.00
_cell.angle_beta   90.00
_cell.angle_gamma   90.00
#
_symmetry.space_group_name_H-M   'P 1'
#
loop_
_entity.id
_entity.type
_entity.pdbx_description
1 polymer ?
#
loop_
_entity_poly.entity_id
_entity_poly.type
_entity_poly.pdbx_seq_one_letter_code
_entity_poly.pdbx_strand_id
1 'polypeptide(L)' 'MRKTFSWLSKVYWKENIVWSLGYFVSSVGVNEQVIANYVIHQGEKDSGQLRIEL' A
#
# COMPACT_ATOMS: atom_id res chain seq x y z
N MET A 1 -9.94 11.39 -7.50
CA MET A 1 -9.35 10.32 -8.34
C MET A 1 -10.39 9.64 -9.25
N ARG A 2 -11.36 8.86 -8.77
CA ARG A 2 -12.29 8.15 -9.67
C ARG A 2 -13.20 9.04 -10.54
N LYS A 3 -13.57 10.24 -10.06
CA LYS A 3 -14.29 11.26 -10.88
C LYS A 3 -13.43 11.81 -12.02
N THR A 4 -12.11 11.82 -11.83
CA THR A 4 -11.13 12.37 -12.78
C THR A 4 -10.61 11.29 -13.73
N PHE A 5 -10.46 10.07 -13.23
CA PHE A 5 -9.92 8.92 -13.96
C PHE A 5 -10.98 7.83 -14.06
N SER A 6 -11.82 7.94 -15.09
CA SER A 6 -12.93 7.04 -15.35
C SER A 6 -12.49 5.60 -15.62
N TRP A 7 -11.25 5.37 -16.08
CA TRP A 7 -10.71 4.04 -16.36
C TRP A 7 -10.48 3.19 -15.09
N LEU A 8 -10.32 3.81 -13.91
CA LEU A 8 -10.08 3.11 -12.65
C LEU A 8 -11.23 2.18 -12.25
N SER A 9 -12.45 2.43 -12.73
CA SER A 9 -13.61 1.55 -12.50
C SER A 9 -13.48 0.19 -13.17
N LYS A 10 -12.71 0.10 -14.26
CA LYS A 10 -12.48 -1.15 -14.99
C LYS A 10 -11.49 -2.06 -14.27
N VAL A 11 -10.49 -1.46 -13.61
CA VAL A 11 -9.40 -2.19 -12.95
C VAL A 11 -9.74 -2.52 -11.50
N TYR A 12 -10.37 -1.58 -10.79
CA TYR A 12 -10.83 -1.77 -9.41
C TYR A 12 -12.36 -1.88 -9.36
N TRP A 13 -12.86 -2.98 -9.90
CA TRP A 13 -14.30 -3.26 -10.07
C TRP A 13 -14.92 -4.03 -8.90
N LYS A 14 -14.12 -4.84 -8.20
CA LYS A 14 -14.60 -5.73 -7.12
C LYS A 14 -14.73 -5.00 -5.78
N GLU A 15 -13.75 -4.17 -5.44
CA GLU A 15 -13.75 -3.37 -4.22
C GLU A 15 -13.51 -1.91 -4.57
N ASN A 16 -14.24 -1.00 -3.92
CA ASN A 16 -14.09 0.45 -4.13
C ASN A 16 -12.85 1.01 -3.42
N ILE A 17 -11.82 0.18 -3.25
CA ILE A 17 -10.59 0.47 -2.51
C ILE A 17 -9.47 0.60 -3.53
N VAL A 18 -8.76 1.73 -3.51
CA VAL A 18 -7.63 2.02 -4.41
C VAL A 18 -6.30 1.95 -3.68
N TRP A 19 -6.32 2.15 -2.37
CA TRP A 19 -5.14 2.22 -1.52
C TRP A 19 -5.29 1.25 -0.35
N SER A 20 -4.17 0.67 0.10
CA SER A 20 -4.15 -0.06 1.37
C SER A 20 -4.52 0.86 2.53
N LEU A 21 -5.00 0.28 3.63
CA LEU A 21 -5.31 1.02 4.86
C LEU A 21 -4.05 1.58 5.54
N GLY A 22 -2.89 0.96 5.31
CA GLY A 22 -1.61 1.41 5.83
C GLY A 22 -1.06 2.63 5.08
N TYR A 23 -0.49 3.58 5.82
CA TYR A 23 0.23 4.72 5.25
C TYR A 23 1.46 5.03 6.09
N PHE A 24 2.51 5.52 5.42
CA PHE A 24 3.75 5.98 6.05
C PHE A 24 3.95 7.45 5.73
N VAL A 25 4.23 8.25 6.76
CA VAL A 25 4.52 9.68 6.62
C VAL A 25 5.83 9.96 7.33
N SER A 26 6.69 10.72 6.66
CA SER A 26 7.95 11.20 7.23
C SER A 26 8.22 12.65 6.81
N SER A 27 8.85 13.42 7.71
CA SER A 27 9.41 14.73 7.37
C SER A 27 10.62 14.59 6.44
N VAL A 28 10.95 15.67 5.73
CA VAL A 28 12.09 15.75 4.81
C VAL A 28 13.38 15.50 5.61
N GLY A 29 14.12 14.44 5.25
CA GLY A 29 15.34 14.01 5.93
C GLY A 29 15.43 12.52 6.24
N VAL A 30 14.40 11.73 5.96
CA VAL A 30 14.45 10.26 6.17
C VAL A 30 15.16 9.53 5.05
N ASN A 31 16.01 8.60 5.47
CA ASN A 31 16.80 7.70 4.65
C ASN A 31 15.90 6.82 3.78
N GLU A 32 16.11 6.85 2.46
CA GLU A 32 15.42 6.05 1.43
C GLU A 32 15.31 4.56 1.80
N GLN A 33 16.34 4.03 2.46
CA GLN A 33 16.40 2.63 2.88
C GLN A 33 15.34 2.27 3.91
N VAL A 34 14.94 3.21 4.77
CA VAL A 34 13.87 3.02 5.77
C VAL A 34 12.50 2.96 5.07
N ILE A 35 12.29 3.80 4.05
CA ILE A 35 11.05 3.83 3.27
C ILE A 35 10.90 2.54 2.48
N ALA A 36 11.97 2.10 1.80
CA ALA A 36 11.99 0.85 1.05
C ALA A 36 11.64 -0.35 1.94
N ASN A 37 12.24 -0.44 3.13
CA ASN A 37 11.97 -1.51 4.09
C ASN A 37 10.50 -1.50 4.55
N TYR A 38 9.90 -0.33 4.81
CA TYR A 38 8.48 -0.25 5.19
C TYR A 38 7.56 -0.77 4.08
N VAL A 39 7.81 -0.38 2.82
CA VAL A 39 6.98 -0.81 1.68
C VAL A 39 7.05 -2.32 1.48
N ILE A 40 8.23 -2.93 1.62
CA ILE A 40 8.42 -4.39 1.53
C ILE A 40 7.63 -5.11 2.62
N HIS A 41 7.79 -4.70 3.88
CA HIS A 41 7.07 -5.31 5.01
C HIS A 41 5.55 -5.18 4.88
N GLN A 42 5.06 -4.03 4.38
CA GLN A 42 3.63 -3.84 4.17
C GLN A 42 3.10 -4.78 3.06
N GLY A 43 3.87 -5.00 1.99
CA GLY A 43 3.52 -5.96 0.94
C GLY A 43 3.45 -7.40 1.43
N GLU A 44 4.40 -7.83 2.27
CA GLU A 44 4.39 -9.17 2.89
C GLU A 44 3.18 -9.37 3.82
N LYS A 45 2.81 -8.33 4.57
CA LYS A 45 1.64 -8.33 5.45
C LYS A 45 0.32 -8.38 4.68
N ASP A 46 0.18 -7.54 3.66
CA ASP A 46 -1.05 -7.43 2.87
C ASP A 46 -1.26 -8.65 1.95
N SER A 47 -0.19 -9.35 1.55
CA SER A 47 -0.26 -10.59 0.77
C SER A 47 -0.58 -11.85 1.60
N GLY A 48 -0.67 -11.74 2.94
CA GLY A 48 -0.91 -12.86 3.83
C GLY A 48 0.27 -13.83 3.96
N GLN A 49 1.48 -13.44 3.52
CA GLN A 49 2.70 -14.25 3.64
C GLN A 49 3.32 -14.22 5.04
N LEU A 50 2.84 -13.35 5.94
CA LEU A 50 3.21 -13.38 7.35
C LEU A 50 2.65 -14.64 8.03
N ARG A 51 3.44 -15.71 8.05
CA ARG A 51 3.32 -16.77 9.05
C ARG A 51 3.78 -16.19 10.38
N ILE A 52 2.83 -15.77 11.22
CA ILE A 52 3.11 -15.58 12.64
C ILE A 52 3.27 -16.98 13.23
N GLU A 53 4.50 -17.46 13.34
CA GLU A 53 4.82 -18.58 14.22
C GLU A 53 4.88 -18.01 15.65
N LEU A 54 3.94 -18.46 16.49
CA LEU A 54 3.88 -18.21 17.93
C LEU A 54 4.89 -19.07 18.68
#